data_AF-A0A3L6JQL0-F1
#
_entry.id   AF-A0A3L6JQL0-F1
#
_cell.length_a   1.000
_cell.length_b   1.000
_cell.length_c   1.000
_cell.angle_alpha   90.00
_cell.angle_beta   90.00
_cell.angle_gamma   90.00
#
_symmetry.space_group_name_H-M   'P 1'
#
loop_
_entity.id
_entity.type
_entity.pdbx_description
1 polymer ?
#
loop_
_entity_poly.entity_id
_entity_poly.type
_entity_poly.pdbx_seq_one_letter_code
_entity_poly.pdbx_strand_id
1 'polypeptide(L)'
;MVIFGSSAGIIFDVNLIIQTVLAILLVAGVVLKRPLKRHGNIMAIATLANVATILLIMLPSLVRNFGAIIAGPVTTGILVTVAHVILGSATILLALLFGFRFFSATRNSKPLKCGTKRMMILSIVLWFVTLSAGLAFYYYYYLL
;
A
#
# COMPACT_ATOMS: atom_id res chain seq x y z
N MET A 1 8.58 -22.08 -8.12
CA MET A 1 7.68 -22.42 -6.98
C MET A 1 6.59 -21.37 -6.94
N VAL A 2 5.35 -21.75 -6.64
CA VAL A 2 4.19 -20.85 -6.56
C VAL A 2 3.44 -21.20 -5.29
N ILE A 3 2.98 -20.21 -4.53
CA ILE A 3 2.32 -20.42 -3.23
C ILE A 3 0.82 -20.64 -3.44
N PHE A 4 0.21 -19.85 -4.33
CA PHE A 4 -1.23 -19.88 -4.55
C PHE A 4 -1.67 -20.75 -5.74
N GLY A 5 -0.75 -21.51 -6.35
CA GLY A 5 -1.04 -22.32 -7.54
C GLY A 5 -1.41 -21.49 -8.77
N SER A 6 -1.05 -20.20 -8.79
CA SER A 6 -1.31 -19.27 -9.87
C SER A 6 -0.23 -19.34 -10.96
N SER A 7 -0.35 -18.53 -12.03
CA SER A 7 0.74 -18.33 -13.00
C SER A 7 1.79 -17.33 -12.52
N ALA A 8 1.63 -16.75 -11.32
CA ALA A 8 2.53 -15.75 -10.78
C ALA A 8 3.89 -16.34 -10.37
N GLY A 9 4.95 -15.55 -10.50
CA GLY A 9 6.20 -15.84 -9.80
C GLY A 9 6.04 -15.70 -8.29
N ILE A 10 6.74 -16.52 -7.50
CA ILE A 10 6.68 -16.53 -6.02
C ILE A 10 6.79 -15.15 -5.36
N ILE A 11 7.55 -14.24 -5.98
CA ILE A 11 7.74 -12.88 -5.45
C ILE A 11 6.44 -12.07 -5.41
N PHE A 12 5.51 -12.31 -6.34
CA PHE A 12 4.22 -11.62 -6.37
C PHE A 12 3.26 -12.19 -5.34
N ASP A 13 3.31 -13.50 -5.09
CA ASP A 13 2.55 -14.15 -4.00
C ASP A 13 3.00 -13.62 -2.65
N VAL A 14 4.32 -13.59 -2.43
CA VAL A 14 4.92 -13.03 -1.21
C VAL A 14 4.55 -11.56 -1.05
N ASN A 15 4.58 -10.77 -2.12
CA ASN A 15 4.13 -9.38 -2.08
C ASN A 15 2.66 -9.27 -1.65
N LEU A 16 1.77 -10.11 -2.20
CA LEU A 16 0.36 -10.10 -1.80
C LEU A 16 0.18 -10.45 -0.33
N ILE A 17 0.88 -11.48 0.18
CA ILE A 17 0.88 -11.84 1.61
C ILE A 17 1.34 -10.67 2.47
N ILE A 18 2.44 -10.00 2.10
CA ILE A 18 2.93 -8.83 2.82
C ILE A 18 1.85 -7.75 2.86
N GLN A 19 1.23 -7.42 1.71
CA GLN A 19 0.17 -6.40 1.66
C GLN A 19 -1.05 -6.77 2.51
N THR A 20 -1.44 -8.05 2.57
CA THR A 20 -2.50 -8.52 3.47
C THR A 20 -2.10 -8.37 4.94
N VAL A 21 -0.87 -8.70 5.31
CA VAL A 21 -0.35 -8.48 6.68
C VAL A 21 -0.34 -6.99 7.03
N LEU A 22 0.07 -6.13 6.11
CA LEU A 22 0.05 -4.68 6.30
C LEU A 22 -1.38 -4.15 6.49
N ALA A 23 -2.35 -4.69 5.76
CA ALA A 23 -3.77 -4.36 5.96
C ALA A 23 -4.26 -4.75 7.36
N ILE A 24 -3.86 -5.92 7.86
CA ILE A 24 -4.14 -6.34 9.24
C ILE A 24 -3.50 -5.38 10.25
N LEU A 25 -2.25 -4.96 10.03
CA LEU A 25 -1.60 -3.95 10.88
C LEU A 25 -2.33 -2.61 10.85
N LEU A 26 -2.89 -2.22 9.71
CA LEU A 26 -3.68 -1.00 9.58
C LEU A 26 -4.98 -1.10 10.40
N VAL A 27 -5.68 -2.23 10.36
CA VAL A 27 -6.84 -2.50 11.24
C VAL A 27 -6.42 -2.47 12.70
N ALA A 28 -5.31 -3.13 13.05
CA ALA A 28 -4.78 -3.11 14.42
C ALA A 28 -4.46 -1.67 14.87
N GLY A 29 -3.93 -0.83 13.98
CA GLY A 29 -3.69 0.59 14.23
C GLY A 29 -4.97 1.38 14.52
N VAL A 30 -6.08 1.05 13.86
CA VAL A 30 -7.40 1.66 14.12
C VAL A 30 -7.95 1.25 15.49
N VAL A 31 -7.85 -0.03 15.85
CA VAL A 31 -8.30 -0.56 17.14
C VAL A 31 -7.42 -0.03 18.27
N LEU A 32 -6.10 -0.11 18.10
CA LEU A 32 -5.08 0.31 19.06
C LEU A 32 -4.66 1.78 18.88
N LYS A 33 -5.62 2.65 18.57
CA LYS A 33 -5.39 4.10 18.36
C LYS A 33 -4.86 4.84 19.59
N ARG A 34 -4.86 4.21 20.77
CA ARG A 34 -4.25 4.72 22.00
C ARG A 34 -3.35 3.66 22.65
N PRO A 35 -2.18 4.04 23.20
CA PRO A 35 -1.57 5.38 23.20
C PRO A 35 -1.07 5.79 21.80
N LEU A 36 -1.10 7.10 21.50
CA LEU A 36 -0.77 7.63 20.16
C LEU A 36 0.64 7.27 19.68
N LYS A 37 1.59 7.11 20.61
CA LYS A 37 2.96 6.68 20.30
C LYS A 37 3.00 5.25 19.75
N ARG A 38 2.21 4.33 20.33
CA ARG A 38 2.12 2.94 19.86
C ARG A 38 1.44 2.88 18.50
N HIS A 39 0.33 3.61 18.33
CA HIS A 39 -0.33 3.75 17.02
C HIS A 39 0.65 4.26 15.96
N GLY A 40 1.35 5.37 16.23
CA GLY A 40 2.32 5.95 15.30
C GLY A 40 3.46 5.01 14.94
N ASN A 41 3.99 4.25 15.90
CA ASN A 41 5.03 3.24 15.64
C ASN A 41 4.53 2.11 14.73
N ILE A 42 3.34 1.56 15.00
CA ILE A 42 2.74 0.51 14.15
C ILE A 42 2.55 1.03 12.73
N MET A 43 1.97 2.23 12.59
CA MET A 43 1.74 2.84 11.28
C MET A 43 3.04 3.19 10.55
N ALA A 44 4.08 3.63 11.26
CA ALA A 44 5.38 3.92 10.66
C ALA A 44 6.04 2.64 10.12
N ILE A 45 6.03 1.54 10.91
CA ILE A 45 6.56 0.24 10.48
C ILE A 45 5.79 -0.26 9.25
N ALA A 46 4.46 -0.22 9.28
CA ALA A 46 3.63 -0.64 8.15
C ALA A 46 3.90 0.20 6.89
N THR A 47 4.07 1.51 7.05
CA THR A 47 4.39 2.42 5.93
C THR A 47 5.77 2.12 5.36
N LEU A 48 6.79 1.93 6.19
CA LEU A 48 8.15 1.62 5.74
C LEU A 48 8.22 0.27 5.02
N ALA A 49 7.54 -0.75 5.55
CA ALA A 49 7.42 -2.05 4.88
C ALA A 49 6.72 -1.92 3.53
N ASN A 50 5.64 -1.13 3.44
CA ASN A 50 4.97 -0.89 2.17
C ASN A 50 5.87 -0.17 1.15
N VAL A 51 6.58 0.87 1.58
CA VAL A 51 7.55 1.58 0.73
C VAL A 51 8.61 0.61 0.21
N ALA A 52 9.15 -0.26 1.06
CA ALA A 52 10.11 -1.27 0.64
C ALA A 52 9.52 -2.20 -0.42
N THR A 53 8.30 -2.72 -0.22
CA THR A 53 7.64 -3.56 -1.25
C THR A 53 7.35 -2.82 -2.55
N ILE A 54 6.98 -1.54 -2.47
CA ILE A 54 6.77 -0.71 -3.66
C ILE A 54 8.08 -0.59 -4.43
N LEU A 55 9.17 -0.20 -3.77
CA LEU A 55 10.46 0.03 -4.42
C LEU A 55 11.09 -1.27 -4.95
N LEU A 56 10.93 -2.39 -4.24
CA LEU A 56 11.60 -3.64 -4.58
C LEU A 56 10.79 -4.53 -5.54
N ILE A 57 9.47 -4.43 -5.54
CA ILE A 57 8.60 -5.37 -6.28
C ILE A 57 7.69 -4.64 -7.26
N MET A 58 6.88 -3.70 -6.76
CA MET A 58 5.82 -3.09 -7.58
C MET A 58 6.38 -2.11 -8.63
N LEU A 59 7.28 -1.22 -8.23
CA LEU A 59 7.85 -0.20 -9.12
C LEU A 59 8.70 -0.82 -10.22
N PRO A 60 9.60 -1.79 -9.96
CA PRO A 60 10.31 -2.49 -11.04
C PRO A 60 9.37 -3.21 -12.00
N SER A 61 8.29 -3.83 -11.49
CA SER A 61 7.28 -4.46 -12.33
C SER A 61 6.57 -3.44 -13.23
N LEU A 62 6.18 -2.29 -12.67
CA LEU A 62 5.56 -1.20 -13.42
C LEU A 62 6.49 -0.67 -14.52
N VAL A 63 7.76 -0.41 -14.19
CA VAL A 63 8.75 0.10 -15.15
C VAL A 63 8.98 -0.89 -16.29
N ARG A 64 9.13 -2.18 -15.99
CA ARG A 64 9.32 -3.22 -17.03
C ARG A 64 8.13 -3.33 -17.97
N ASN A 65 6.91 -3.14 -17.46
CA ASN A 65 5.67 -3.28 -18.22
C ASN A 65 5.11 -1.93 -18.72
N PHE A 66 5.83 -0.82 -18.50
CA PHE A 66 5.31 0.52 -18.81
C PHE A 66 4.98 0.70 -20.28
N GLY A 67 5.80 0.14 -21.18
CA GLY A 67 5.55 0.16 -22.63
C GLY A 67 4.20 -0.47 -23.02
N ALA A 68 3.84 -1.59 -22.41
CA ALA A 68 2.56 -2.26 -22.65
C ALA A 68 1.36 -1.43 -22.16
N ILE A 69 1.55 -0.64 -21.10
CA ILE A 69 0.51 0.24 -20.56
C ILE A 69 0.24 1.43 -21.49
N ILE A 70 1.28 2.03 -22.08
CA ILE A 70 1.14 3.24 -22.90
C ILE A 70 0.84 2.98 -24.38
N ALA A 71 1.31 1.84 -24.92
CA ALA A 71 1.18 1.53 -26.35
C ALA A 71 0.15 0.42 -26.62
N GLY A 72 -0.28 -0.30 -25.58
CA GLY A 72 -1.24 -1.39 -25.72
C GLY A 72 -2.69 -0.91 -25.90
N PRO A 73 -3.58 -1.77 -26.40
CA PRO A 73 -5.01 -1.49 -26.43
C PRO A 73 -5.54 -1.34 -25.01
N VAL A 74 -6.50 -0.42 -24.80
CA VAL A 74 -7.14 -0.24 -23.49
C VAL A 74 -7.94 -1.49 -23.14
N THR A 75 -7.39 -2.30 -22.24
CA THR A 75 -8.01 -3.52 -21.71
C THR A 75 -8.39 -3.33 -20.24
N THR A 76 -9.29 -4.18 -19.74
CA THR A 76 -9.66 -4.18 -18.31
C THR A 76 -8.44 -4.31 -17.40
N GLY A 77 -7.47 -5.15 -17.75
CA GLY A 77 -6.23 -5.30 -16.99
C GLY A 77 -5.42 -3.98 -16.90
N ILE A 78 -5.28 -3.25 -18.00
CA ILE A 78 -4.59 -1.95 -18.00
C ILE A 78 -5.36 -0.93 -17.17
N LEU A 79 -6.69 -0.87 -17.28
CA LEU A 79 -7.51 0.05 -16.48
C LEU A 79 -7.36 -0.22 -14.98
N VAL A 80 -7.42 -1.50 -14.57
CA VAL A 80 -7.20 -1.90 -13.18
C VAL A 80 -5.79 -1.52 -12.71
N THR A 81 -4.77 -1.73 -13.55
CA THR A 81 -3.37 -1.37 -13.25
C THR A 81 -3.21 0.13 -13.04
N VAL A 82 -3.71 0.94 -13.97
CA VAL A 82 -3.61 2.41 -13.90
C VAL A 82 -4.36 2.94 -12.69
N ALA A 83 -5.58 2.45 -12.44
CA ALA A 83 -6.35 2.82 -11.25
C ALA A 83 -5.59 2.47 -9.96
N HIS A 84 -5.03 1.26 -9.88
CA HIS A 84 -4.24 0.83 -8.73
C HIS A 84 -2.99 1.70 -8.52
N VAL A 85 -2.26 2.04 -9.57
CA VAL A 85 -1.06 2.90 -9.48
C VAL A 85 -1.42 4.31 -9.00
N ILE A 86 -2.48 4.92 -9.52
CA ILE A 86 -2.91 6.27 -9.12
C ILE A 86 -3.34 6.28 -7.65
N LEU A 87 -4.22 5.35 -7.27
CA LEU A 87 -4.73 5.23 -5.90
C LEU A 87 -3.62 4.88 -4.91
N GLY A 88 -2.72 3.96 -5.29
CA GLY A 88 -1.58 3.56 -4.49
C GLY A 88 -0.59 4.70 -4.27
N SER A 89 -0.33 5.50 -5.31
CA SER A 89 0.51 6.70 -5.20
C SER A 89 -0.08 7.72 -4.22
N ALA A 90 -1.38 8.01 -4.31
CA ALA A 90 -2.04 8.90 -3.36
C ALA A 90 -2.00 8.34 -1.93
N THR A 91 -2.22 7.03 -1.78
CA THR A 91 -2.19 6.33 -0.49
C THR A 91 -0.81 6.45 0.18
N ILE A 92 0.26 6.14 -0.56
CA ILE A 92 1.61 6.15 0.02
C ILE A 92 2.08 7.56 0.33
N LEU A 93 1.74 8.57 -0.49
CA LEU A 93 2.06 9.97 -0.20
C LEU A 93 1.42 10.44 1.11
N LEU A 94 0.16 10.08 1.35
CA LEU A 94 -0.53 10.42 2.58
C LEU A 94 0.06 9.68 3.79
N ALA A 95 0.42 8.40 3.63
CA ALA A 95 1.08 7.61 4.67
C ALA A 95 2.45 8.19 5.05
N LEU A 96 3.26 8.57 4.04
CA LEU A 96 4.56 9.22 4.24
C LEU A 96 4.42 10.58 4.95
N LEU A 97 3.42 11.39 4.57
CA LEU A 97 3.14 12.65 5.25
C LEU A 97 2.84 12.42 6.75
N PHE A 98 2.02 11.43 7.08
CA PHE A 98 1.71 11.12 8.48
C PHE A 98 2.90 10.54 9.23
N GLY A 99 3.65 9.64 8.61
CA GLY A 99 4.89 9.09 9.17
C GLY A 99 5.91 10.18 9.46
N PHE A 100 6.11 11.12 8.53
CA PHE A 100 6.98 12.27 8.72
C PHE A 100 6.52 13.18 9.87
N ARG A 101 5.22 13.51 9.94
CA ARG A 101 4.65 14.30 11.05
C ARG A 101 4.84 13.60 12.40
N PHE A 102 4.61 12.30 12.46
CA PHE A 102 4.80 11.49 13.66
C PHE A 102 6.28 11.48 14.10
N PHE A 103 7.20 11.23 13.17
CA PHE A 103 8.63 11.22 13.45
C PHE A 103 9.13 12.59 13.91
N SER A 104 8.74 13.65 13.21
CA SER A 104 9.11 15.03 13.55
C SER A 104 8.56 15.44 14.92
N ALA A 105 7.30 15.07 15.25
CA ALA A 105 6.74 15.35 16.56
C ALA A 105 7.48 14.59 17.67
N THR A 106 7.79 13.31 17.43
CA THR A 106 8.51 12.46 18.40
C THR A 106 9.92 12.97 18.67
N ARG A 107 10.66 13.37 17.62
CA ARG A 107 12.04 13.89 17.74
C ARG A 107 12.10 15.22 18.49
N ASN A 108 11.10 16.08 18.30
CA ASN A 108 11.06 17.42 18.89
C ASN A 108 10.24 17.49 20.19
N SER A 109 9.84 16.35 20.77
CA SER A 109 8.98 16.28 21.96
C SER A 109 7.69 17.11 21.85
N LYS A 110 7.16 17.27 20.63
CA LYS A 110 5.92 18.02 20.37
C LYS A 110 4.71 17.11 20.52
N PRO A 111 3.50 17.67 20.77
CA PRO A 111 2.26 16.88 20.79
C PRO A 111 2.10 16.05 19.52
N LEU A 112 1.86 14.75 19.67
CA LEU A 112 1.71 13.81 18.56
C LEU A 112 0.45 14.13 17.75
N LYS A 113 0.62 14.80 16.61
CA LYS A 113 -0.45 15.10 15.64
C LYS A 113 -0.10 14.48 14.29
N CYS A 114 -0.78 13.38 13.94
CA CYS A 114 -0.58 12.71 12.64
C CYS A 114 -1.41 13.40 11.54
N GLY A 115 -2.62 13.87 11.86
CA GLY A 115 -3.52 14.56 10.95
C GLY A 115 -4.88 14.83 11.57
N THR A 116 -5.81 15.38 10.80
CA THR A 116 -7.21 15.51 11.24
C THR A 116 -7.94 14.16 11.12
N LYS A 117 -9.03 13.97 11.87
CA LYS A 117 -9.85 12.75 11.80
C LYS A 117 -10.27 12.42 10.36
N ARG A 118 -10.64 13.43 9.57
CA ARG A 118 -11.03 13.27 8.16
C ARG A 118 -9.88 12.74 7.30
N MET A 119 -8.67 13.28 7.46
CA MET A 119 -7.50 12.80 6.71
C MET A 119 -7.12 11.36 7.09
N MET A 120 -7.25 10.99 8.37
CA MET A 120 -7.00 9.61 8.80
C MET A 120 -8.03 8.63 8.21
N ILE A 121 -9.31 9.00 8.20
CA ILE A 121 -10.37 8.19 7.57
C ILE A 121 -10.11 8.04 6.07
N LEU A 122 -9.80 9.15 5.39
CA LEU A 122 -9.45 9.12 3.96
C LEU A 122 -8.29 8.17 3.69
N SER A 123 -7.23 8.22 4.51
CA SER A 123 -6.10 7.30 4.36
C SER A 123 -6.51 5.85 4.51
N ILE A 124 -7.30 5.50 5.52
CA ILE A 124 -7.78 4.13 5.73
C ILE A 124 -8.59 3.65 4.51
N VAL A 125 -9.51 4.48 4.02
CA VAL A 125 -10.32 4.15 2.83
C VAL A 125 -9.42 3.93 1.62
N LEU A 126 -8.48 4.84 1.36
CA LEU A 126 -7.53 4.73 0.26
C LEU A 126 -6.68 3.46 0.34
N TRP A 127 -6.21 3.08 1.53
CA TRP A 127 -5.48 1.83 1.75
C TRP A 127 -6.31 0.60 1.37
N PHE A 128 -7.56 0.51 1.81
CA PHE A 128 -8.43 -0.62 1.48
C PHE A 128 -8.82 -0.65 0.00
N VAL A 129 -9.16 0.50 -0.57
CA VAL A 129 -9.51 0.59 -2.01
C VAL A 129 -8.29 0.19 -2.87
N THR A 130 -7.09 0.64 -2.51
CA THR A 130 -5.86 0.28 -3.22
C THR A 130 -5.56 -1.21 -3.08
N LEU A 131 -5.71 -1.78 -1.88
CA LEU A 131 -5.53 -3.23 -1.66
C LEU A 131 -6.51 -4.05 -2.50
N SER A 132 -7.79 -3.67 -2.52
CA SER A 132 -8.80 -4.33 -3.36
C SER A 132 -8.44 -4.24 -4.85
N ALA A 133 -7.94 -3.09 -5.32
CA ALA A 133 -7.46 -2.96 -6.69
C ALA A 133 -6.22 -3.85 -6.97
N GLY A 134 -5.34 -4.01 -5.98
CA GLY A 134 -4.17 -4.92 -6.07
C GLY A 134 -4.58 -6.40 -6.10
N LEU A 135 -5.61 -6.78 -5.33
CA LEU A 135 -6.22 -8.12 -5.41
C LEU A 135 -6.86 -8.36 -6.77
N ALA A 136 -7.61 -7.39 -7.30
CA ALA A 136 -8.20 -7.47 -8.63
C ALA A 136 -7.13 -7.60 -9.72
N PHE A 137 -6.03 -6.85 -9.62
CA PHE A 137 -4.87 -6.98 -10.49
C PHE A 137 -4.30 -8.41 -10.43
N TYR A 138 -4.04 -8.91 -9.21
CA TYR A 138 -3.44 -10.23 -9.04
C TYR A 138 -4.35 -11.33 -9.62
N TYR A 139 -5.65 -11.26 -9.34
CA TYR A 139 -6.64 -12.21 -9.87
C TYR A 139 -6.66 -12.18 -11.40
N TYR A 140 -6.73 -10.99 -12.00
CA TYR A 140 -6.85 -10.84 -13.45
C TYR A 140 -5.61 -11.32 -14.21
N TYR A 141 -4.41 -11.04 -13.70
CA TYR A 141 -3.18 -11.37 -14.41
C TYR A 141 -2.62 -12.76 -14.09
N TYR A 142 -3.02 -13.36 -12.97
CA TYR A 142 -2.40 -14.61 -12.50
C TYR A 142 -3.36 -15.78 -12.28
N LEU A 143 -4.67 -15.56 -12.25
CA LEU A 143 -5.69 -16.61 -12.06
C LEU A 143 -6.69 -16.73 -13.20
N LEU A 144 -6.89 -15.67 -13.99
CA LEU A 144 -7.61 -15.69 -15.27
C LEU A 144 -6.64 -15.93 -16.42
#